data_AF-A0A1E5UF54-F1
#
_entry.id   AF-A0A1E5UF54-F1
#
_cell.length_a   1.000
_cell.length_b   1.000
_cell.length_c   1.000
_cell.angle_alpha   90.00
_cell.angle_beta   90.00
_cell.angle_gamma   90.00
#
_symmetry.space_group_name_H-M   'P 1'
#
loop_
_entity.id
_entity.type
_entity.pdbx_description
1 polymer ?
#
loop_
_entity_poly.entity_id
_entity_poly.type
_entity_poly.pdbx_seq_one_letter_code
_entity_poly.pdbx_strand_id
1 'polypeptide(L)'
;MTVLFLMTLFLLLVLSVDFLPDFWTWQSRIKIGRFTNEKAWKEKVLQKSVTWLNKMPKTKIKDVNRLLLIDLLTNQHTNKTLQSWQESSLLLGLIQAYKTSPESHLKAEILKFVDFKIDQKGNWISEPQEVDAAWLAFALSEIPFLDRNIKPALDTVYQLIKSKLGEDGTVMYRASTPNYRYVDTIGFTAPFLAKYGRDFQNEEAINLAITQIKAFEKYGMLENKIPAHAYEIHSKNPVGIFGWGRGCAWFLIGALETYKILPELHSEKEDLQEILQKLAETLVKFQKKDGSFSWNFLDTDARRDSSATAVFAWFLKEMNRADFAQKSLQYLQSVTQRNGAVDFSQGDTKTIGVYSQKFEILPFTQGFVLRTLF
;
A
#
# COMPACT_ATOMS: atom_id res chain seq x y z
N MET A 1 -38.73 -37.38 1.17
CA MET A 1 -37.95 -37.18 2.42
C MET A 1 -36.47 -36.93 2.12
N THR A 2 -35.80 -37.79 1.34
CA THR A 2 -34.37 -37.65 0.98
C THR A 2 -34.05 -36.36 0.24
N VAL A 3 -34.87 -35.94 -0.73
CA VAL A 3 -34.66 -34.69 -1.49
C VAL A 3 -34.73 -33.46 -0.57
N LEU A 4 -35.73 -33.41 0.32
CA LEU A 4 -35.89 -32.31 1.28
C LEU A 4 -34.71 -32.25 2.27
N PHE A 5 -34.24 -33.41 2.74
CA PHE A 5 -33.05 -33.50 3.60
C PHE A 5 -31.78 -32.98 2.91
N LEU A 6 -31.55 -33.39 1.65
CA LEU A 6 -30.42 -32.91 0.86
C LEU A 6 -30.50 -31.41 0.58
N MET A 7 -31.69 -30.87 0.29
CA MET A 7 -31.90 -29.43 0.13
C MET A 7 -31.61 -28.64 1.41
N THR A 8 -32.04 -29.14 2.57
CA THR A 8 -31.75 -28.51 3.86
C THR A 8 -30.26 -28.53 4.18
N LEU A 9 -29.57 -29.66 3.92
CA LEU A 9 -28.13 -29.77 4.14
C LEU A 9 -27.36 -28.81 3.22
N PHE A 10 -27.78 -28.68 1.96
CA PHE A 10 -27.19 -27.72 1.01
C PHE A 10 -27.41 -26.28 1.45
N LEU A 11 -28.62 -25.93 1.92
CA LEU A 11 -28.92 -24.60 2.45
C LEU A 11 -28.07 -24.27 3.69
N LEU A 12 -27.94 -25.23 4.62
CA LEU A 12 -27.09 -25.07 5.80
C LEU A 12 -25.61 -24.89 5.43
N LEU A 13 -25.13 -25.59 4.40
CA LEU A 13 -23.79 -25.43 3.87
C LEU A 13 -23.59 -24.01 3.32
N VAL A 14 -24.52 -23.51 2.50
CA VAL A 14 -24.47 -22.14 1.95
C VAL A 14 -24.44 -21.10 3.07
N LEU A 15 -25.36 -21.21 4.03
CA LEU A 15 -25.44 -20.29 5.17
C LEU A 15 -24.17 -20.33 6.03
N SER A 16 -23.60 -21.52 6.25
CA SER A 16 -22.35 -21.68 7.01
C SER A 16 -21.17 -21.06 6.28
N VAL A 17 -21.03 -21.28 4.98
CA VAL A 17 -19.94 -20.71 4.18
C VAL A 17 -20.00 -19.18 4.16
N ASP A 18 -21.20 -18.60 4.11
CA ASP A 18 -21.39 -17.14 4.15
C ASP A 18 -21.19 -16.56 5.58
N PHE A 19 -21.56 -17.29 6.64
CA PHE A 19 -21.41 -16.83 8.04
C PHE A 19 -19.98 -16.95 8.59
N LEU A 20 -19.24 -18.00 8.20
CA LEU A 20 -17.92 -18.31 8.75
C LEU A 20 -16.92 -17.14 8.66
N PRO A 21 -16.78 -16.42 7.53
CA PRO A 21 -15.87 -15.28 7.44
C PRO A 21 -16.16 -14.18 8.46
N ASP A 22 -17.44 -13.83 8.64
CA ASP A 22 -17.84 -12.78 9.59
C ASP A 22 -17.62 -13.22 11.03
N PHE A 23 -17.88 -14.50 11.35
CA PHE A 23 -17.54 -15.09 12.65
C PHE A 23 -16.04 -15.03 12.94
N TRP A 24 -15.19 -15.39 11.98
CA TRP A 24 -13.74 -15.35 12.17
C TRP A 24 -13.21 -13.92 12.35
N THR A 25 -13.75 -12.95 11.61
CA THR A 25 -13.43 -11.52 11.78
C THR A 25 -13.88 -11.01 13.15
N TRP A 26 -15.08 -11.38 13.60
CA TRP A 26 -15.55 -11.03 14.94
C TRP A 26 -14.65 -11.64 16.02
N GLN A 27 -14.36 -12.94 15.91
CA GLN A 27 -13.51 -13.68 16.84
C GLN A 27 -12.08 -13.12 16.90
N SER A 28 -11.52 -12.66 15.77
CA SER A 28 -10.17 -12.07 15.73
C SER A 28 -10.11 -10.70 16.41
N ARG A 29 -11.24 -9.98 16.47
CA ARG A 29 -11.38 -8.66 17.11
C ARG A 29 -11.70 -8.74 18.61
N ILE A 30 -12.00 -9.92 19.14
CA ILE A 30 -12.11 -10.12 20.58
C ILE A 30 -10.77 -9.78 21.24
N LYS A 31 -10.81 -8.85 22.21
CA LYS A 31 -9.63 -8.35 22.94
C LYS A 31 -8.62 -7.57 22.07
N ILE A 32 -9.08 -6.94 20.99
CA ILE A 32 -8.29 -5.93 20.24
C ILE A 32 -7.82 -4.81 21.18
N GLY A 33 -6.64 -4.24 20.91
CA GLY A 33 -6.13 -3.06 21.62
C GLY A 33 -5.63 -3.29 23.04
N ARG A 34 -5.39 -4.54 23.46
CA ARG A 34 -4.93 -4.87 24.82
C ARG A 34 -3.42 -4.81 25.04
N PHE A 35 -2.66 -4.30 24.08
CA PHE A 35 -1.23 -4.07 24.28
C PHE A 35 -1.02 -2.86 25.18
N THR A 36 -0.54 -3.07 26.40
CA THR A 36 -0.22 -1.99 27.36
C THR A 36 1.23 -1.50 27.25
N ASN A 37 2.06 -2.22 26.50
CA ASN A 37 3.48 -1.95 26.33
C ASN A 37 3.80 -1.85 24.83
N GLU A 38 4.38 -0.73 24.40
CA GLU A 38 4.80 -0.48 23.03
C GLU A 38 5.83 -1.50 22.54
N LYS A 39 6.77 -1.93 23.39
CA LYS A 39 7.78 -2.94 23.04
C LYS A 39 7.12 -4.29 22.71
N ALA A 40 6.19 -4.74 23.56
CA ALA A 40 5.46 -5.98 23.33
C ALA A 40 4.57 -5.91 22.07
N TRP A 41 3.98 -4.75 21.80
CA TRP A 41 3.24 -4.51 20.56
C TRP A 41 4.15 -4.58 19.32
N LYS A 42 5.28 -3.85 19.34
CA LYS A 42 6.29 -3.83 18.28
C LYS A 42 6.80 -5.24 17.95
N GLU A 43 7.13 -6.04 18.96
CA GLU A 43 7.56 -7.44 18.78
C GLU A 43 6.45 -8.29 18.14
N LYS A 44 5.19 -8.14 18.55
CA LYS A 44 4.07 -8.89 17.96
C LYS A 44 3.75 -8.49 16.53
N VAL A 45 3.79 -7.20 16.22
CA VAL A 45 3.61 -6.70 14.85
C VAL A 45 4.73 -7.23 13.96
N LEU A 46 5.98 -7.24 14.43
CA LEU A 46 7.12 -7.81 13.70
C LEU A 46 6.93 -9.32 13.43
N GLN A 47 6.64 -10.12 14.47
CA GLN A 47 6.41 -11.56 14.34
C GLN A 47 5.29 -11.89 13.33
N LYS A 48 4.19 -11.13 13.41
CA LYS A 48 3.07 -11.28 12.48
C LYS A 48 3.46 -10.94 11.05
N SER A 49 4.25 -9.88 10.88
CA SER A 49 4.73 -9.42 9.58
C SER A 49 5.68 -10.41 8.92
N VAL A 50 6.62 -10.99 9.68
CA VAL A 50 7.49 -12.08 9.20
C VAL A 50 6.65 -13.27 8.72
N THR A 51 5.62 -13.65 9.49
CA THR A 51 4.71 -14.74 9.10
C THR A 51 3.98 -14.42 7.79
N TRP A 52 3.50 -13.19 7.63
CA TRP A 52 2.75 -12.76 6.45
C TRP A 52 3.59 -12.60 5.20
N LEU A 53 4.89 -12.35 5.31
CA LEU A 53 5.78 -12.21 4.15
C LEU A 53 5.72 -13.44 3.25
N ASN A 54 5.78 -14.63 3.86
CA ASN A 54 5.74 -15.91 3.15
C ASN A 54 4.36 -16.60 3.18
N LYS A 55 3.39 -16.07 3.93
CA LYS A 55 2.00 -16.58 4.04
C LYS A 55 1.00 -15.44 4.15
N MET A 56 0.83 -14.72 3.05
CA MET A 56 0.01 -13.51 3.03
C MET A 56 -1.49 -13.84 3.19
N PRO A 57 -2.25 -13.06 4.00
CA PRO A 57 -3.71 -13.15 3.98
C PRO A 57 -4.23 -12.78 2.59
N LYS A 58 -5.17 -13.57 2.07
CA LYS A 58 -5.81 -13.29 0.78
C LYS A 58 -6.74 -12.09 0.93
N THR A 59 -6.56 -11.08 0.08
CA THR A 59 -7.48 -9.93 -0.01
C THR A 59 -8.70 -10.32 -0.85
N LYS A 60 -9.89 -9.94 -0.38
CA LYS A 60 -11.14 -10.20 -1.10
C LYS A 60 -11.33 -9.16 -2.21
N ILE A 61 -11.75 -9.62 -3.40
CA ILE A 61 -12.12 -8.74 -4.51
C ILE A 61 -13.50 -8.07 -4.27
N LYS A 62 -14.40 -8.74 -3.56
CA LYS A 62 -15.79 -8.28 -3.35
C LYS A 62 -16.03 -7.83 -1.91
N ASP A 63 -16.76 -6.73 -1.77
CA ASP A 63 -17.24 -6.22 -0.48
C ASP A 63 -18.44 -7.00 0.09
N VAL A 64 -18.89 -8.09 -0.53
CA VAL A 64 -20.09 -8.82 -0.08
C VAL A 64 -19.70 -10.26 0.25
N ASN A 65 -20.01 -10.72 1.48
CA ASN A 65 -19.86 -12.11 1.90
C ASN A 65 -21.20 -12.84 1.68
N ARG A 66 -21.66 -12.93 0.43
CA ARG A 66 -22.89 -13.68 0.08
C ARG A 66 -22.62 -14.48 -1.18
N LEU A 67 -23.18 -15.69 -1.24
CA LEU A 67 -23.01 -16.59 -2.38
C LEU A 67 -21.54 -16.99 -2.63
N LEU A 68 -20.73 -17.09 -1.57
CA LEU A 68 -19.30 -17.39 -1.69
C LEU A 68 -19.01 -18.74 -2.37
N LEU A 69 -19.96 -19.69 -2.27
CA LEU A 69 -19.90 -20.96 -3.00
C LEU A 69 -19.94 -20.78 -4.52
N ILE A 70 -20.75 -19.84 -5.03
CA ILE A 70 -20.81 -19.52 -6.47
C ILE A 70 -19.52 -18.82 -6.90
N ASP A 71 -19.00 -17.93 -6.07
CA ASP A 71 -17.70 -17.30 -6.32
C ASP A 71 -16.57 -18.34 -6.34
N LEU A 72 -16.65 -19.39 -5.49
CA LEU A 72 -15.64 -20.46 -5.40
C LEU A 72 -15.63 -21.30 -6.67
N LEU A 73 -16.82 -21.59 -7.21
CA LEU A 73 -16.99 -22.32 -8.46
C LEU A 73 -16.57 -21.50 -9.70
N THR A 74 -16.62 -20.17 -9.62
CA THR A 74 -16.26 -19.26 -10.72
C THR A 74 -14.82 -18.72 -10.64
N ASN A 75 -14.04 -19.13 -9.64
CA ASN A 75 -12.64 -18.76 -9.42
C ASN A 75 -12.36 -17.23 -9.34
N GLN A 76 -13.35 -16.44 -8.94
CA GLN A 76 -13.28 -14.95 -8.88
C GLN A 76 -12.72 -14.41 -7.55
N HIS A 77 -11.90 -15.17 -6.80
CA HIS A 77 -11.64 -14.88 -5.39
C HIS A 77 -10.41 -14.00 -5.09
N THR A 78 -9.38 -14.02 -5.93
CA THR A 78 -8.11 -13.32 -5.62
C THR A 78 -7.44 -12.80 -6.88
N ASN A 79 -7.10 -11.51 -6.88
CA ASN A 79 -6.35 -10.88 -7.96
C ASN A 79 -4.86 -10.87 -7.58
N LYS A 80 -4.03 -11.63 -8.31
CA LYS A 80 -2.56 -11.72 -8.07
C LYS A 80 -1.89 -10.34 -8.07
N THR A 81 -2.39 -9.42 -8.89
CA THR A 81 -1.91 -8.05 -9.03
C THR A 81 -2.06 -7.25 -7.72
N LEU A 82 -3.18 -7.45 -7.01
CA LEU A 82 -3.50 -6.79 -5.74
C LEU A 82 -2.53 -7.19 -4.60
N GLN A 83 -1.85 -8.32 -4.76
CA GLN A 83 -0.97 -8.86 -3.74
C GLN A 83 0.42 -8.19 -3.76
N SER A 84 0.87 -7.71 -4.92
CA SER A 84 2.23 -7.20 -5.12
C SER A 84 2.57 -5.96 -4.29
N TRP A 85 1.68 -4.97 -4.26
CA TRP A 85 1.92 -3.73 -3.49
C TRP A 85 1.82 -3.96 -1.98
N GLN A 86 1.02 -4.94 -1.55
CA GLN A 86 0.95 -5.37 -0.15
C GLN A 86 2.22 -6.10 0.29
N GLU A 87 2.76 -6.98 -0.57
CA GLU A 87 4.06 -7.64 -0.39
C GLU A 87 5.19 -6.63 -0.26
N SER A 88 5.21 -5.64 -1.15
CA SER A 88 6.22 -4.59 -1.15
C SER A 88 6.28 -3.83 0.17
N SER A 89 5.14 -3.30 0.63
CA SER A 89 5.10 -2.53 1.87
C SER A 89 5.51 -3.37 3.08
N LEU A 90 5.10 -4.63 3.12
CA LEU A 90 5.51 -5.56 4.18
C LEU A 90 7.02 -5.81 4.14
N LEU A 91 7.59 -6.05 2.95
CA LEU A 91 9.02 -6.23 2.74
C LEU A 91 9.80 -4.98 3.17
N LEU A 92 9.38 -3.78 2.79
CA LEU A 92 10.04 -2.52 3.20
C LEU A 92 10.03 -2.32 4.72
N GLY A 93 8.92 -2.64 5.39
CA GLY A 93 8.84 -2.62 6.85
C GLY A 93 9.80 -3.60 7.52
N LEU A 94 9.94 -4.81 6.95
CA LEU A 94 10.87 -5.83 7.44
C LEU A 94 12.33 -5.49 7.14
N ILE A 95 12.62 -4.86 5.99
CA ILE A 95 13.94 -4.30 5.68
C ILE A 95 14.32 -3.23 6.70
N GLN A 96 13.40 -2.32 7.06
CA GLN A 96 13.64 -1.31 8.08
C GLN A 96 13.92 -1.96 9.45
N ALA A 97 13.14 -2.96 9.83
CA ALA A 97 13.38 -3.72 11.06
C ALA A 97 14.78 -4.37 11.07
N TYR A 98 15.20 -4.96 9.94
CA TYR A 98 16.53 -5.54 9.80
C TYR A 98 17.65 -4.48 9.90
N LYS A 99 17.49 -3.33 9.25
CA LYS A 99 18.47 -2.22 9.31
C LYS A 99 18.66 -1.73 10.74
N THR A 100 17.60 -1.72 11.55
CA THR A 100 17.62 -1.27 12.94
C THR A 100 18.11 -2.36 13.91
N SER A 101 17.77 -3.63 13.68
CA SER A 101 18.23 -4.76 14.48
C SER A 101 18.44 -6.00 13.58
N PRO A 102 19.68 -6.23 13.12
CA PRO A 102 19.97 -7.34 12.21
C PRO A 102 19.77 -8.70 12.89
N GLU A 103 18.78 -9.46 12.43
CA GLU A 103 18.50 -10.82 12.91
C GLU A 103 18.63 -11.86 11.77
N SER A 104 19.30 -12.98 12.05
CA SER A 104 19.52 -14.05 11.06
C SER A 104 18.20 -14.69 10.58
N HIS A 105 17.21 -14.85 11.47
CA HIS A 105 15.91 -15.39 11.10
C HIS A 105 15.17 -14.46 10.13
N LEU A 106 15.17 -13.15 10.41
CA LEU A 106 14.54 -12.14 9.56
C LEU A 106 15.21 -12.09 8.17
N LYS A 107 16.55 -12.10 8.12
CA LYS A 107 17.30 -12.22 6.87
C LYS A 107 16.88 -13.45 6.07
N ALA A 108 16.80 -14.61 6.72
CA ALA A 108 16.42 -15.87 6.06
C ALA A 108 14.99 -15.83 5.49
N GLU A 109 14.02 -15.27 6.21
CA GLU A 109 12.64 -15.16 5.72
C GLU A 109 12.51 -14.16 4.56
N ILE A 110 13.29 -13.07 4.57
CA ILE A 110 13.37 -12.14 3.44
C ILE A 110 13.98 -12.82 2.22
N LEU A 111 15.11 -13.52 2.36
CA LEU A 111 15.74 -14.23 1.24
C LEU A 111 14.83 -15.32 0.66
N LYS A 112 14.11 -16.05 1.51
CA LYS A 112 13.09 -17.01 1.08
C LYS A 112 11.99 -16.36 0.24
N PHE A 113 11.55 -15.16 0.62
CA PHE A 113 10.59 -14.41 -0.18
C PHE A 113 11.18 -13.99 -1.52
N VAL A 114 12.44 -13.52 -1.55
CA VAL A 114 13.13 -13.19 -2.80
C VAL A 114 13.23 -14.41 -3.71
N ASP A 115 13.60 -15.58 -3.20
CA ASP A 115 13.70 -16.83 -3.96
C ASP A 115 12.36 -17.30 -4.55
N PHE A 116 11.24 -16.86 -3.99
CA PHE A 116 9.93 -17.12 -4.54
C PHE A 116 9.54 -16.15 -5.68
N LYS A 117 10.19 -14.98 -5.75
CA LYS A 117 9.89 -13.94 -6.74
C LYS A 117 10.90 -13.89 -7.89
N ILE A 118 12.18 -14.10 -7.58
CA ILE A 118 13.32 -13.88 -8.46
C ILE A 118 14.13 -15.16 -8.58
N ASP A 119 14.42 -15.59 -9.80
CA ASP A 119 15.24 -16.77 -10.08
C ASP A 119 16.73 -16.51 -9.77
N GLN A 120 17.58 -17.53 -9.92
CA GLN A 120 19.02 -17.37 -9.66
C GLN A 120 19.75 -16.49 -10.70
N LYS A 121 19.14 -16.23 -11.86
CA LYS A 121 19.67 -15.36 -12.91
C LYS A 121 19.26 -13.90 -12.73
N GLY A 122 18.42 -13.60 -11.73
CA GLY A 122 17.94 -12.24 -11.47
C GLY A 122 16.67 -11.86 -12.22
N ASN A 123 15.96 -12.82 -12.82
CA ASN A 123 14.70 -12.59 -13.52
C ASN A 123 13.50 -12.87 -12.62
N TRP A 124 12.34 -12.29 -12.95
CA TRP A 124 11.08 -12.69 -12.33
C TRP A 124 10.76 -14.15 -12.64
N ILE A 125 10.43 -14.93 -11.61
CA ILE A 125 9.86 -16.28 -11.78
C ILE A 125 8.49 -16.19 -12.46
N SER A 126 7.74 -15.11 -12.18
CA SER A 126 6.50 -14.78 -12.87
C SER A 126 6.51 -13.31 -13.22
N GLU A 127 6.58 -13.00 -14.51
CA GLU A 127 6.71 -11.63 -14.97
C GLU A 127 5.47 -10.77 -14.66
N PRO A 128 5.67 -9.57 -14.09
CA PRO A 128 4.58 -8.65 -13.81
C PRO A 128 3.97 -8.10 -15.11
N GLN A 129 2.65 -7.90 -15.10
CA GLN A 129 1.89 -7.40 -16.25
C GLN A 129 1.34 -5.99 -16.04
N GLU A 130 1.39 -5.49 -14.81
CA GLU A 130 0.78 -4.25 -14.36
C GLU A 130 1.78 -3.39 -13.59
N VAL A 131 1.63 -2.08 -13.69
CA VAL A 131 2.61 -1.09 -13.19
C VAL A 131 2.72 -1.03 -11.66
N ASP A 132 1.76 -1.60 -10.94
CA ASP A 132 1.81 -1.72 -9.48
C ASP A 132 2.93 -2.64 -8.98
N ALA A 133 3.41 -3.55 -9.82
CA ALA A 133 4.60 -4.35 -9.53
C ALA A 133 5.88 -3.49 -9.37
N ALA A 134 5.88 -2.24 -9.87
CA ALA A 134 6.99 -1.32 -9.69
C ALA A 134 7.30 -1.09 -8.21
N TRP A 135 6.28 -1.07 -7.35
CA TRP A 135 6.48 -0.92 -5.92
C TRP A 135 7.22 -2.13 -5.32
N LEU A 136 6.93 -3.35 -5.78
CA LEU A 136 7.64 -4.55 -5.32
C LEU A 136 9.07 -4.59 -5.85
N ALA A 137 9.28 -4.18 -7.10
CA ALA A 137 10.62 -4.06 -7.67
C ALA A 137 11.48 -3.07 -6.88
N PHE A 138 10.91 -1.92 -6.51
CA PHE A 138 11.54 -0.97 -5.60
C PHE A 138 11.93 -1.62 -4.27
N ALA A 139 11.00 -2.31 -3.59
CA ALA A 139 11.29 -2.96 -2.32
C ALA A 139 12.37 -4.04 -2.40
N LEU A 140 12.40 -4.85 -3.47
CA LEU A 140 13.45 -5.85 -3.70
C LEU A 140 14.83 -5.19 -3.84
N SER A 141 14.89 -4.06 -4.55
CA SER A 141 16.13 -3.30 -4.74
C SER A 141 16.62 -2.54 -3.51
N GLU A 142 15.83 -2.50 -2.43
CA GLU A 142 16.18 -1.88 -1.15
C GLU A 142 16.75 -2.89 -0.12
N ILE A 143 16.82 -4.19 -0.45
CA ILE A 143 17.37 -5.23 0.43
C ILE A 143 18.90 -5.07 0.53
N PRO A 144 19.45 -4.69 1.70
CA PRO A 144 20.87 -4.30 1.81
C PRO A 144 21.86 -5.48 1.80
N PHE A 145 21.36 -6.71 1.95
CA PHE A 145 22.16 -7.94 2.04
C PHE A 145 21.89 -8.91 0.87
N LEU A 146 21.25 -8.43 -0.19
CA LEU A 146 20.97 -9.22 -1.36
C LEU A 146 22.18 -9.20 -2.30
N ASP A 147 22.93 -10.30 -2.32
CA ASP A 147 24.12 -10.43 -3.18
C ASP A 147 23.77 -10.83 -4.63
N ARG A 148 22.50 -11.13 -4.92
CA ARG A 148 22.01 -11.50 -6.25
C ARG A 148 21.82 -10.25 -7.10
N ASN A 149 22.41 -10.23 -8.31
CA ASN A 149 22.09 -9.20 -9.30
C ASN A 149 20.63 -9.35 -9.78
N ILE A 150 19.77 -8.41 -9.41
CA ILE A 150 18.36 -8.38 -9.82
C ILE A 150 18.06 -7.37 -10.93
N LYS A 151 19.09 -6.76 -11.54
CA LYS A 151 18.91 -5.80 -12.63
C LYS A 151 18.00 -6.31 -13.75
N PRO A 152 18.08 -7.58 -14.22
CA PRO A 152 17.15 -8.06 -15.25
C PRO A 152 15.68 -7.91 -14.86
N ALA A 153 15.31 -8.25 -13.63
CA ALA A 153 13.96 -8.05 -13.10
C ALA A 153 13.57 -6.56 -13.01
N LEU A 154 14.51 -5.67 -12.67
CA LEU A 154 14.26 -4.22 -12.66
C LEU A 154 14.07 -3.68 -14.08
N ASP A 155 14.87 -4.14 -15.04
CA ASP A 155 14.77 -3.77 -16.45
C ASP A 155 13.40 -4.17 -17.02
N THR A 156 12.90 -5.38 -16.71
CA THR A 156 11.55 -5.83 -17.09
C THR A 156 10.48 -4.85 -16.63
N VAL A 157 10.57 -4.36 -15.38
CA VAL A 157 9.61 -3.43 -14.80
C VAL A 157 9.74 -2.04 -15.42
N TYR A 158 10.96 -1.58 -15.69
CA TYR A 158 11.18 -0.32 -16.40
C TYR A 158 10.56 -0.35 -17.81
N GLN A 159 10.79 -1.43 -18.58
CA GLN A 159 10.17 -1.60 -19.90
C GLN A 159 8.65 -1.70 -19.82
N LEU A 160 8.11 -2.38 -18.79
CA LEU A 160 6.68 -2.42 -18.54
C LEU A 160 6.12 -1.00 -18.33
N ILE A 161 6.76 -0.17 -17.50
CA ILE A 161 6.33 1.22 -17.30
C ILE A 161 6.38 2.00 -18.61
N LYS A 162 7.46 1.89 -19.40
CA LYS A 162 7.57 2.55 -20.70
C LYS A 162 6.45 2.15 -21.67
N SER A 163 6.04 0.88 -21.65
CA SER A 163 4.93 0.38 -22.48
C SER A 163 3.56 0.93 -22.09
N LYS A 164 3.45 1.60 -20.93
CA LYS A 164 2.22 2.15 -20.36
C LYS A 164 2.24 3.68 -20.31
N LEU A 165 3.19 4.32 -20.99
CA LEU A 165 3.16 5.78 -21.18
C LEU A 165 1.93 6.17 -22.00
N GLY A 166 1.17 7.12 -21.49
CA GLY A 166 0.08 7.75 -22.21
C GLY A 166 0.57 8.91 -23.07
N GLU A 167 -0.34 9.46 -23.87
CA GLU A 167 -0.09 10.60 -24.76
C GLU A 167 0.33 11.89 -24.05
N ASP A 168 0.00 12.03 -22.76
CA ASP A 168 0.38 13.17 -21.92
C ASP A 168 1.77 13.03 -21.31
N GLY A 169 2.52 11.98 -21.66
CA GLY A 169 3.86 11.70 -21.17
C GLY A 169 3.90 11.14 -19.74
N THR A 170 2.76 10.77 -19.15
CA THR A 170 2.69 10.15 -17.82
C THR A 170 2.18 8.70 -17.90
N VAL A 171 2.34 7.93 -16.83
CA VAL A 171 2.06 6.48 -16.85
C VAL A 171 0.58 6.21 -16.60
N MET A 172 -0.03 5.37 -17.44
CA MET A 172 -1.38 4.86 -17.23
C MET A 172 -1.41 3.79 -16.13
N TYR A 173 -2.44 3.81 -15.29
CA TYR A 173 -2.60 2.77 -14.28
C TYR A 173 -2.99 1.41 -14.89
N ARG A 174 -3.95 1.44 -15.82
CA ARG A 174 -4.49 0.28 -16.53
C ARG A 174 -4.76 0.66 -17.98
N ALA A 175 -4.59 -0.30 -18.89
CA ALA A 175 -4.90 -0.10 -20.31
C ALA A 175 -6.41 0.11 -20.57
N SER A 176 -7.28 -0.36 -19.65
CA SER A 176 -8.74 -0.17 -19.75
C SER A 176 -9.22 1.23 -19.37
N THR A 177 -8.38 2.04 -18.73
CA THR A 177 -8.69 3.43 -18.32
C THR A 177 -7.61 4.40 -18.81
N PRO A 178 -7.32 4.44 -20.13
CA PRO A 178 -6.15 5.12 -20.68
C PRO A 178 -6.20 6.65 -20.52
N ASN A 179 -7.39 7.21 -20.36
CA ASN A 179 -7.60 8.66 -20.24
C ASN A 179 -7.53 9.17 -18.79
N TYR A 180 -7.27 8.29 -17.81
CA TYR A 180 -7.22 8.66 -16.41
C TYR A 180 -5.83 8.43 -15.83
N ARG A 181 -5.38 9.35 -14.97
CA ARG A 181 -4.17 9.18 -14.16
C ARG A 181 -4.59 9.05 -12.72
N TYR A 182 -4.23 7.92 -12.11
CA TYR A 182 -4.59 7.59 -10.73
C TYR A 182 -3.46 7.99 -9.80
N VAL A 183 -3.82 8.49 -8.61
CA VAL A 183 -2.86 8.87 -7.58
C VAL A 183 -1.99 7.68 -7.14
N ASP A 184 -2.55 6.47 -7.18
CA ASP A 184 -1.89 5.20 -6.89
C ASP A 184 -0.67 4.98 -7.79
N THR A 185 -0.75 5.35 -9.08
CA THR A 185 0.34 5.18 -10.04
C THR A 185 1.59 5.95 -9.62
N ILE A 186 1.43 7.10 -8.97
CA ILE A 186 2.54 7.90 -8.44
C ILE A 186 3.28 7.12 -7.36
N GLY A 187 2.53 6.57 -6.39
CA GLY A 187 3.08 5.78 -5.30
C GLY A 187 3.77 4.50 -5.76
N PHE A 188 3.25 3.85 -6.81
CA PHE A 188 3.88 2.64 -7.33
C PHE A 188 5.15 2.90 -8.14
N THR A 189 5.10 3.89 -9.04
CA THR A 189 6.10 4.01 -10.10
C THR A 189 7.18 5.05 -9.81
N ALA A 190 6.86 6.18 -9.17
CA ALA A 190 7.83 7.25 -8.97
C ALA A 190 9.04 6.82 -8.09
N PRO A 191 8.86 6.12 -6.95
CA PRO A 191 10.00 5.65 -6.15
C PRO A 191 10.90 4.69 -6.93
N PHE A 192 10.28 3.76 -7.67
CA PHE A 192 11.00 2.80 -8.52
C PHE A 192 11.80 3.52 -9.61
N LEU A 193 11.16 4.43 -10.35
CA LEU A 193 11.78 5.16 -11.45
C LEU A 193 12.95 6.03 -10.97
N ALA A 194 12.78 6.76 -9.87
CA ALA A 194 13.84 7.56 -9.27
C ALA A 194 15.04 6.69 -8.87
N LYS A 195 14.78 5.55 -8.20
CA LYS A 195 15.84 4.62 -7.78
C LYS A 195 16.54 3.97 -8.96
N TYR A 196 15.78 3.46 -9.92
CA TYR A 196 16.30 2.86 -11.15
C TYR A 196 17.16 3.87 -11.91
N GLY A 197 16.68 5.10 -12.05
CA GLY A 197 17.42 6.16 -12.73
C GLY A 197 18.72 6.54 -12.03
N ARG A 198 18.72 6.64 -10.69
CA ARG A 198 19.95 6.87 -9.93
C ARG A 198 20.92 5.70 -10.03
N ASP A 199 20.45 4.48 -9.78
CA ASP A 199 21.30 3.28 -9.66
C ASP A 199 21.90 2.87 -11.03
N PHE A 200 21.23 3.20 -12.14
CA PHE A 200 21.68 2.89 -13.51
C PHE A 200 21.95 4.09 -14.40
N GLN A 201 22.09 5.29 -13.82
CA GLN A 201 22.39 6.54 -14.54
C GLN A 201 21.43 6.82 -15.71
N ASN A 202 20.14 6.61 -15.46
CA ASN A 202 19.07 6.80 -16.44
C ASN A 202 18.22 8.04 -16.09
N GLU A 203 18.56 9.16 -16.73
CA GLU A 203 17.87 10.45 -16.56
C GLU A 203 16.43 10.42 -17.08
N GLU A 204 16.11 9.60 -18.08
CA GLU A 204 14.73 9.44 -18.58
C GLU A 204 13.81 8.91 -17.47
N ALA A 205 14.29 7.94 -16.68
CA ALA A 205 13.56 7.40 -15.55
C ALA A 205 13.35 8.43 -14.43
N ILE A 206 14.39 9.20 -14.08
CA ILE A 206 14.29 10.29 -13.08
C ILE A 206 13.27 11.34 -13.55
N ASN A 207 13.38 11.81 -14.79
CA ASN A 207 12.48 12.80 -15.36
C ASN A 207 11.03 12.29 -15.39
N LEU A 208 10.82 11.01 -15.70
CA LEU A 208 9.47 10.41 -15.68
C LEU A 208 8.90 10.37 -14.25
N ALA A 209 9.70 10.02 -13.24
CA ALA A 209 9.25 10.04 -11.84
C ALA A 209 8.74 11.43 -11.43
N ILE A 210 9.52 12.47 -11.73
CA ILE A 210 9.24 13.86 -11.38
C ILE A 210 8.03 14.39 -12.16
N THR A 211 7.99 14.12 -13.47
CA THR A 211 6.88 14.55 -14.35
C THR A 211 5.55 14.03 -13.85
N GLN A 212 5.49 12.77 -13.41
CA GLN A 212 4.27 12.20 -12.85
C GLN A 212 3.81 12.90 -11.58
N ILE A 213 4.73 13.20 -10.64
CA ILE A 213 4.41 13.90 -9.40
C ILE A 213 3.88 15.31 -9.70
N LYS A 214 4.61 16.10 -10.51
CA LYS A 214 4.24 17.47 -10.87
C LYS A 214 2.94 17.55 -11.66
N ALA A 215 2.70 16.63 -12.59
CA ALA A 215 1.45 16.57 -13.35
C ALA A 215 0.26 16.29 -12.43
N PHE A 216 0.41 15.37 -11.48
CA PHE A 216 -0.66 15.05 -10.54
C PHE A 216 -0.90 16.19 -9.55
N GLU A 217 0.16 16.82 -9.05
CA GLU A 217 0.07 18.00 -8.19
C GLU A 217 -0.69 19.15 -8.88
N LYS A 218 -0.44 19.37 -10.18
CA LYS A 218 -1.08 20.43 -10.96
C LYS A 218 -2.56 20.18 -11.27
N TYR A 219 -2.92 18.97 -11.66
CA TYR A 219 -4.27 18.68 -12.20
C TYR A 219 -5.15 17.86 -11.26
N GLY A 220 -4.55 17.09 -10.34
CA GLY A 220 -5.24 16.15 -9.48
C GLY A 220 -5.39 16.60 -8.02
N MET A 221 -5.00 17.83 -7.68
CA MET A 221 -4.99 18.30 -6.29
C MET A 221 -5.70 19.64 -6.07
N LEU A 222 -6.20 19.81 -4.85
CA LEU A 222 -6.62 21.10 -4.31
C LEU A 222 -5.40 21.97 -3.95
N GLU A 223 -5.64 23.26 -3.70
CA GLU A 223 -4.58 24.21 -3.32
C GLU A 223 -3.83 23.80 -2.05
N ASN A 224 -4.52 23.16 -1.10
CA ASN A 224 -3.93 22.58 0.12
C ASN A 224 -3.25 21.21 -0.12
N LYS A 225 -2.98 20.85 -1.38
CA LYS A 225 -2.33 19.60 -1.82
C LYS A 225 -3.11 18.33 -1.50
N ILE A 226 -4.38 18.42 -1.13
CA ILE A 226 -5.23 17.22 -0.98
C ILE A 226 -5.54 16.67 -2.38
N PRO A 227 -5.20 15.40 -2.66
CA PRO A 227 -5.47 14.81 -3.96
C PRO A 227 -6.92 14.35 -4.11
N ALA A 228 -7.41 14.42 -5.35
CA ALA A 228 -8.48 13.57 -5.86
C ALA A 228 -7.94 12.14 -6.08
N HIS A 229 -8.84 11.20 -6.38
CA HIS A 229 -8.43 9.84 -6.73
C HIS A 229 -7.71 9.79 -8.09
N ALA A 230 -8.21 10.52 -9.08
CA ALA A 230 -7.60 10.60 -10.40
C ALA A 230 -7.86 11.96 -11.04
N TYR A 231 -7.25 12.22 -12.20
CA TYR A 231 -7.69 13.27 -13.12
C TYR A 231 -7.82 12.72 -14.55
N GLU A 232 -8.67 13.33 -15.35
CA GLU A 232 -8.87 13.00 -16.77
C GLU A 232 -7.95 13.85 -17.66
N ILE A 233 -7.24 13.22 -18.60
CA ILE A 233 -6.09 13.85 -19.26
C ILE A 233 -6.45 14.95 -20.28
N HIS A 234 -7.62 14.92 -20.90
CA HIS A 234 -7.98 15.92 -21.92
C HIS A 234 -8.59 17.17 -21.29
N SER A 235 -9.54 16.97 -20.39
CA SER A 235 -10.22 18.04 -19.66
C SER A 235 -9.38 18.61 -18.51
N LYS A 236 -8.36 17.87 -18.06
CA LYS A 236 -7.57 18.17 -16.85
C LYS A 236 -8.42 18.26 -15.59
N ASN A 237 -9.62 17.69 -15.61
CA ASN A 237 -10.52 17.72 -14.48
C ASN A 237 -10.17 16.61 -13.49
N PRO A 238 -10.08 16.92 -12.18
CA PRO A 238 -10.02 15.90 -11.15
C PRO A 238 -11.32 15.10 -11.10
N VAL A 239 -11.20 13.79 -10.86
CA VAL A 239 -12.31 12.83 -10.79
C VAL A 239 -12.18 11.89 -9.59
N GLY A 240 -13.32 11.44 -9.07
CA GLY A 240 -13.40 10.74 -7.78
C GLY A 240 -13.45 11.74 -6.62
N ILE A 241 -13.48 11.23 -5.39
CA ILE A 241 -13.54 12.10 -4.21
C ILE A 241 -12.16 12.67 -3.89
N PHE A 242 -12.14 13.91 -3.41
CA PHE A 242 -10.99 14.47 -2.71
C PHE A 242 -10.93 13.91 -1.29
N GLY A 243 -9.72 13.83 -0.74
CA GLY A 243 -9.52 13.46 0.66
C GLY A 243 -9.58 11.96 0.94
N TRP A 244 -9.57 11.11 -0.10
CA TRP A 244 -9.42 9.66 0.10
C TRP A 244 -8.06 9.35 0.74
N GLY A 245 -8.09 8.85 1.98
CA GLY A 245 -6.93 8.64 2.84
C GLY A 245 -5.83 7.81 2.19
N ARG A 246 -6.16 6.63 1.65
CA ARG A 246 -5.17 5.77 0.99
C ARG A 246 -4.70 6.33 -0.35
N GLY A 247 -5.52 7.08 -1.07
CA GLY A 247 -5.08 7.81 -2.27
C GLY A 247 -4.02 8.87 -1.94
N CYS A 248 -4.28 9.68 -0.91
CA CYS A 248 -3.29 10.63 -0.39
C CYS A 248 -2.01 9.93 0.09
N ALA A 249 -2.15 8.79 0.76
CA ALA A 249 -1.02 7.97 1.17
C ALA A 249 -0.13 7.55 -0.02
N TRP A 250 -0.70 7.13 -1.15
CA TRP A 250 0.07 6.79 -2.33
C TRP A 250 0.83 7.97 -2.93
N PHE A 251 0.22 9.15 -2.98
CA PHE A 251 0.95 10.35 -3.41
C PHE A 251 2.14 10.64 -2.49
N LEU A 252 1.93 10.60 -1.18
CA LEU A 252 2.99 10.85 -0.18
C LEU A 252 4.15 9.86 -0.33
N ILE A 253 3.85 8.58 -0.54
CA ILE A 253 4.86 7.55 -0.79
C ILE A 253 5.67 7.93 -2.03
N GLY A 254 5.00 8.23 -3.13
CA GLY A 254 5.65 8.58 -4.39
C GLY A 254 6.55 9.81 -4.28
N ALA A 255 6.04 10.89 -3.70
CA ALA A 255 6.76 12.15 -3.54
C ALA A 255 7.92 12.05 -2.53
N LEU A 256 7.68 11.48 -1.34
CA LEU A 256 8.69 11.41 -0.29
C LEU A 256 9.84 10.47 -0.65
N GLU A 257 9.57 9.28 -1.17
CA GLU A 257 10.65 8.36 -1.58
C GLU A 257 11.47 8.96 -2.72
N THR A 258 10.81 9.56 -3.73
CA THR A 258 11.49 10.24 -4.82
C THR A 258 12.41 11.34 -4.28
N TYR A 259 11.91 12.20 -3.38
CA TYR A 259 12.70 13.24 -2.73
C TYR A 259 13.92 12.69 -1.99
N LYS A 260 13.78 11.56 -1.27
CA LYS A 260 14.88 10.90 -0.54
C LYS A 260 15.93 10.27 -1.47
N ILE A 261 15.53 9.87 -2.68
CA ILE A 261 16.41 9.22 -3.65
C ILE A 261 17.20 10.23 -4.47
N LEU A 262 16.60 11.38 -4.80
CA LEU A 262 17.23 12.41 -5.61
C LEU A 262 18.51 12.95 -4.94
N PRO A 263 19.56 13.26 -5.74
CA PRO A 263 20.76 13.92 -5.23
C PRO A 263 20.45 15.24 -4.51
N GLU A 264 21.25 15.60 -3.51
CA GLU A 264 21.06 16.84 -2.71
C GLU A 264 20.94 18.11 -3.55
N LEU A 265 21.69 18.21 -4.65
CA LEU A 265 21.73 19.38 -5.54
C LEU A 265 20.80 19.25 -6.76
N HIS A 266 19.88 18.28 -6.77
CA HIS A 266 18.94 18.14 -7.88
C HIS A 266 17.95 19.31 -7.90
N SER A 267 17.71 19.92 -9.08
CA SER A 267 16.91 21.15 -9.22
C SER A 267 15.47 21.01 -8.70
N GLU A 268 14.90 19.81 -8.84
CA GLU A 268 13.52 19.49 -8.47
C GLU A 268 13.33 19.20 -6.97
N LYS A 269 14.42 19.20 -6.19
CA LYS A 269 14.37 18.80 -4.78
C LYS A 269 13.62 19.83 -3.92
N GLU A 270 13.76 21.12 -4.23
CA GLU A 270 13.08 22.23 -3.55
C GLU A 270 11.56 22.18 -3.77
N ASP A 271 11.12 22.02 -5.03
CA ASP A 271 9.69 21.90 -5.37
C ASP A 271 9.04 20.70 -4.65
N LEU A 272 9.69 19.54 -4.65
CA LEU A 272 9.19 18.37 -3.92
C LEU A 272 9.13 18.62 -2.41
N GLN A 273 10.13 19.32 -1.86
CA GLN A 273 10.14 19.67 -0.44
C GLN A 273 8.96 20.58 -0.08
N GLU A 274 8.63 21.58 -0.91
CA GLU A 274 7.48 22.47 -0.69
C GLU A 274 6.16 21.68 -0.68
N ILE A 275 5.97 20.79 -1.65
CA ILE A 275 4.79 19.90 -1.72
C ILE A 275 4.66 19.08 -0.43
N LEU A 276 5.75 18.45 0.01
CA LEU A 276 5.78 17.61 1.21
C LEU A 276 5.53 18.43 2.48
N GLN A 277 6.12 19.61 2.62
CA GLN A 277 5.88 20.49 3.77
C GLN A 277 4.41 20.90 3.86
N LYS A 278 3.80 21.32 2.74
CA LYS A 278 2.39 21.74 2.70
C LYS A 278 1.44 20.58 2.98
N LEU A 279 1.76 19.38 2.53
CA LEU A 279 1.03 18.16 2.88
C LEU A 279 1.13 17.84 4.38
N ALA A 280 2.31 17.94 4.99
CA ALA A 280 2.48 17.75 6.42
C ALA A 280 1.64 18.74 7.23
N GLU A 281 1.67 20.02 6.88
CA GLU A 281 0.85 21.07 7.50
C GLU A 281 -0.66 20.86 7.33
N THR A 282 -1.05 20.29 6.20
CA THR A 282 -2.45 20.00 5.91
C THR A 282 -2.92 18.80 6.74
N LEU A 283 -2.16 17.70 6.75
CA LEU A 283 -2.52 16.48 7.48
C LEU A 283 -2.63 16.71 8.99
N VAL A 284 -1.76 17.51 9.61
CA VAL A 284 -1.86 17.76 11.07
C VAL A 284 -3.21 18.37 11.48
N LYS A 285 -3.89 19.10 10.57
CA LYS A 285 -5.23 19.69 10.80
C LYS A 285 -6.34 18.65 10.77
N PHE A 286 -6.12 17.51 10.10
CA PHE A 286 -7.11 16.44 9.94
C PHE A 286 -6.88 15.24 10.87
N GLN A 287 -5.81 15.24 11.68
CA GLN A 287 -5.63 14.19 12.69
C GLN A 287 -6.73 14.27 13.74
N LYS A 288 -7.41 13.14 13.99
CA LYS A 288 -8.45 13.05 15.02
C LYS A 288 -7.82 13.06 16.42
N LYS A 289 -8.63 13.34 17.44
CA LYS A 289 -8.19 13.37 18.85
C LYS A 289 -7.54 12.07 19.32
N ASP A 290 -7.96 10.94 18.78
CA ASP A 290 -7.41 9.61 19.09
C ASP A 290 -6.14 9.27 18.29
N GLY A 291 -5.66 10.18 17.44
CA GLY A 291 -4.48 10.01 16.59
C GLY A 291 -4.76 9.44 15.21
N SER A 292 -5.99 8.99 14.94
CA SER A 292 -6.35 8.38 13.67
C SER A 292 -6.64 9.39 12.56
N PHE A 293 -6.68 8.89 11.32
CA PHE A 293 -7.23 9.57 10.16
C PHE A 293 -8.40 8.77 9.58
N SER A 294 -9.36 9.47 9.01
CA SER A 294 -10.52 8.85 8.35
C SER A 294 -10.20 8.39 6.93
N TRP A 295 -10.95 7.39 6.42
CA TRP A 295 -10.83 6.91 5.05
C TRP A 295 -11.13 8.02 4.03
N ASN A 296 -12.02 8.93 4.36
CA ASN A 296 -12.14 10.25 3.75
C ASN A 296 -11.87 11.28 4.85
N PHE A 297 -10.69 11.89 4.85
CA PHE A 297 -10.30 12.79 5.94
C PHE A 297 -10.88 14.21 5.81
N LEU A 298 -11.58 14.52 4.71
CA LEU A 298 -12.39 15.73 4.59
C LEU A 298 -13.77 15.59 5.27
N ASP A 299 -14.22 14.35 5.51
CA ASP A 299 -15.44 14.05 6.24
C ASP A 299 -15.09 13.72 7.70
N THR A 300 -15.51 14.57 8.62
CA THR A 300 -15.23 14.40 10.05
C THR A 300 -15.89 13.18 10.67
N ASP A 301 -17.00 12.71 10.09
CA ASP A 301 -17.78 11.57 10.55
C ASP A 301 -17.37 10.27 9.86
N ALA A 302 -16.58 10.35 8.79
CA ALA A 302 -16.06 9.19 8.10
C ALA A 302 -15.29 8.26 9.05
N ARG A 303 -15.45 6.97 8.80
CA ARG A 303 -14.79 5.90 9.55
C ARG A 303 -13.27 6.04 9.48
N ARG A 304 -12.61 5.68 10.57
CA ARG A 304 -11.15 5.66 10.71
C ARG A 304 -10.54 4.60 9.78
N ASP A 305 -9.40 4.91 9.20
CA ASP A 305 -8.65 4.03 8.31
C ASP A 305 -7.21 3.85 8.79
N SER A 306 -6.88 2.65 9.25
CA SER A 306 -5.54 2.30 9.70
C SER A 306 -4.52 2.31 8.56
N SER A 307 -4.92 2.06 7.32
CA SER A 307 -3.99 2.06 6.18
C SER A 307 -3.47 3.47 5.87
N ALA A 308 -4.37 4.45 5.79
CA ALA A 308 -4.01 5.86 5.69
C ALA A 308 -3.24 6.33 6.94
N THR A 309 -3.73 5.99 8.14
CA THR A 309 -3.09 6.39 9.40
C THR A 309 -1.65 5.89 9.52
N ALA A 310 -1.36 4.65 9.09
CA ALA A 310 -0.01 4.09 9.14
C ALA A 310 0.96 4.80 8.20
N VAL A 311 0.55 5.12 6.97
CA VAL A 311 1.41 5.87 6.04
C VAL A 311 1.62 7.30 6.53
N PHE A 312 0.56 7.95 7.03
CA PHE A 312 0.69 9.30 7.57
C PHE A 312 1.55 9.34 8.82
N ALA A 313 1.52 8.31 9.68
CA ALA A 313 2.44 8.20 10.82
C ALA A 313 3.90 8.17 10.36
N TRP A 314 4.21 7.31 9.38
CA TRP A 314 5.55 7.22 8.78
C TRP A 314 5.97 8.55 8.16
N PHE A 315 5.12 9.14 7.32
CA PHE A 315 5.37 10.41 6.67
C PHE A 315 5.60 11.55 7.68
N LEU A 316 4.75 11.67 8.70
CA LEU A 316 4.89 12.71 9.73
C LEU A 316 6.17 12.52 10.56
N LYS A 317 6.61 11.27 10.81
CA LYS A 317 7.90 11.00 11.45
C LYS A 317 9.05 11.54 10.58
N GLU A 318 9.04 11.24 9.28
CA GLU A 318 10.05 11.70 8.30
C GLU A 318 10.06 13.23 8.14
N MET A 319 8.90 13.88 8.30
CA MET A 319 8.74 15.34 8.27
C MET A 319 8.99 16.03 9.63
N ASN A 320 9.63 15.35 10.58
CA ASN A 320 9.93 15.88 11.92
C ASN A 320 8.69 16.35 12.69
N ARG A 321 7.57 15.64 12.59
CA ARG A 321 6.32 15.86 13.35
C ARG A 321 6.08 14.68 14.31
N ALA A 322 7.08 14.39 15.15
CA ALA A 322 7.13 13.18 15.99
C ALA A 322 5.90 13.01 16.91
N ASP A 323 5.39 14.09 17.51
CA ASP A 323 4.21 14.00 18.40
C ASP A 323 2.96 13.53 17.67
N PHE A 324 2.76 13.95 16.42
CA PHE A 324 1.63 13.52 15.60
C PHE A 324 1.81 12.07 15.16
N ALA A 325 3.04 11.70 14.75
CA ALA A 325 3.36 10.31 14.42
C ALA A 325 3.12 9.36 15.62
N GLN A 326 3.51 9.77 16.83
CA GLN A 326 3.31 8.98 18.04
C GLN A 326 1.83 8.80 18.37
N LYS A 327 1.00 9.85 18.22
CA LYS A 327 -0.46 9.72 18.38
C LYS A 327 -1.06 8.72 17.38
N SER A 328 -0.61 8.75 16.13
CA SER A 328 -1.03 7.78 15.12
C SER A 328 -0.60 6.35 15.50
N LEU A 329 0.60 6.16 16.05
CA LEU A 329 1.04 4.85 16.56
C LEU A 329 0.19 4.36 17.73
N GLN A 330 -0.18 5.24 18.66
CA GLN A 330 -1.08 4.91 19.78
C GLN A 330 -2.45 4.44 19.27
N TYR A 331 -3.00 5.11 18.25
CA TYR A 331 -4.20 4.62 17.57
C TYR A 331 -3.99 3.23 16.98
N LEU A 332 -2.93 3.04 16.18
CA LEU A 332 -2.63 1.77 15.50
C LEU A 332 -2.46 0.63 16.51
N GLN A 333 -1.83 0.90 17.65
CA GLN A 333 -1.73 -0.03 18.78
C GLN A 333 -3.10 -0.41 19.34
N SER A 334 -3.99 0.58 19.53
CA SER A 334 -5.35 0.37 20.05
C SER A 334 -6.24 -0.48 19.12
N VAL A 335 -5.90 -0.53 17.83
CA VAL A 335 -6.61 -1.34 16.82
C VAL A 335 -5.83 -2.58 16.38
N THR A 336 -4.78 -2.96 17.10
CA THR A 336 -4.03 -4.18 16.82
C THR A 336 -4.67 -5.38 17.51
N GLN A 337 -4.95 -6.43 16.73
CA GLN A 337 -5.45 -7.72 17.23
C GLN A 337 -4.39 -8.40 18.10
N ARG A 338 -4.81 -9.28 19.02
CA ARG A 338 -3.91 -10.03 19.92
C ARG A 338 -2.78 -10.82 19.23
N ASN A 339 -2.97 -11.15 17.95
CA ASN A 339 -1.99 -11.87 17.14
C ASN A 339 -0.97 -10.95 16.44
N GLY A 340 -1.02 -9.63 16.68
CA GLY A 340 -0.13 -8.63 16.07
C GLY A 340 -0.60 -8.05 14.74
N ALA A 341 -1.80 -8.41 14.25
CA ALA A 341 -2.35 -7.84 13.02
C ALA A 341 -3.05 -6.50 13.29
N VAL A 342 -2.60 -5.42 12.65
CA VAL A 342 -3.31 -4.14 12.67
C VAL A 342 -4.57 -4.22 11.81
N ASP A 343 -5.73 -3.93 12.41
CA ASP A 343 -7.06 -4.04 11.79
C ASP A 343 -7.57 -2.67 11.31
N PHE A 344 -8.79 -2.61 10.81
CA PHE A 344 -9.51 -1.42 10.34
C PHE A 344 -8.82 -0.66 9.20
N SER A 345 -8.19 -1.39 8.28
CA SER A 345 -7.72 -0.84 7.01
C SER A 345 -8.83 -0.90 5.97
N GLN A 346 -9.11 0.20 5.28
CA GLN A 346 -10.13 0.22 4.23
C GLN A 346 -9.77 -0.75 3.10
N GLY A 347 -10.75 -1.54 2.63
CA GLY A 347 -10.60 -2.43 1.47
C GLY A 347 -10.41 -1.67 0.16
N ASP A 348 -10.17 -2.40 -0.93
CA ASP A 348 -9.81 -1.80 -2.21
C ASP A 348 -10.94 -1.09 -2.95
N THR A 349 -10.56 -0.09 -3.73
CA THR A 349 -11.47 0.68 -4.58
C THR A 349 -11.91 -0.16 -5.76
N LYS A 350 -13.20 -0.11 -6.10
CA LYS A 350 -13.74 -0.87 -7.24
C LYS A 350 -13.59 -0.10 -8.54
N THR A 351 -13.84 1.20 -8.49
CA THR A 351 -13.68 2.14 -9.61
C THR A 351 -13.62 3.57 -9.06
N ILE A 352 -13.38 4.55 -9.93
CA ILE A 352 -13.44 5.98 -9.58
C ILE A 352 -14.81 6.28 -8.98
N GLY A 353 -14.83 6.88 -7.78
CA GLY A 353 -16.08 7.20 -7.08
C GLY A 353 -16.69 6.05 -6.26
N VAL A 354 -16.17 4.82 -6.34
CA VAL A 354 -16.71 3.65 -5.62
C VAL A 354 -15.66 3.05 -4.70
N TYR A 355 -15.72 3.45 -3.43
CA TYR A 355 -14.77 3.09 -2.39
C TYR A 355 -15.32 2.00 -1.48
N SER A 356 -14.45 1.08 -1.03
CA SER A 356 -14.86 0.02 -0.11
C SER A 356 -15.36 0.60 1.20
N GLN A 357 -16.45 0.01 1.69
CA GLN A 357 -16.98 0.25 3.03
C GLN A 357 -16.60 -0.87 4.01
N LYS A 358 -15.79 -1.84 3.55
CA LYS A 358 -15.21 -2.88 4.40
C LYS A 358 -13.87 -2.43 4.94
N PHE A 359 -13.63 -2.80 6.19
CA PHE A 359 -12.42 -2.48 6.93
C PHE A 359 -11.92 -3.77 7.56
N GLU A 360 -10.72 -4.20 7.17
CA GLU A 360 -10.13 -5.49 7.52
C GLU A 360 -8.63 -5.33 7.81
N ILE A 361 -7.92 -6.45 7.98
CA ILE A 361 -6.46 -6.48 8.10
C ILE A 361 -5.81 -6.31 6.72
N LEU A 362 -4.70 -5.57 6.66
CA LEU A 362 -3.97 -5.33 5.41
C LEU A 362 -2.46 -5.38 5.64
N PRO A 363 -1.70 -6.28 4.97
CA PRO A 363 -0.24 -6.31 5.03
C PRO A 363 0.45 -4.98 4.71
N PHE A 364 -0.13 -4.18 3.81
CA PHE A 364 0.33 -2.81 3.53
C PHE A 364 0.43 -1.96 4.80
N THR A 365 -0.62 -2.01 5.64
CA THR A 365 -0.69 -1.29 6.91
C THR A 365 0.39 -1.76 7.88
N GLN A 366 0.62 -3.08 8.01
CA GLN A 366 1.71 -3.62 8.84
C GLN A 366 3.08 -3.09 8.39
N GLY A 367 3.31 -3.08 7.08
CA GLY A 367 4.53 -2.57 6.48
C GLY A 367 4.86 -1.16 6.96
N PHE A 368 3.93 -0.23 6.82
CA PHE A 368 4.13 1.16 7.25
C PHE A 368 4.18 1.34 8.77
N VAL A 369 3.47 0.52 9.54
CA VAL A 369 3.64 0.49 11.00
C VAL A 369 5.08 0.13 11.35
N LEU A 370 5.65 -0.92 10.74
CA LEU A 370 7.06 -1.30 10.96
C LEU A 370 8.03 -0.20 10.54
N ARG A 371 7.80 0.43 9.38
CA ARG A 371 8.63 1.57 8.91
C ARG A 371 8.65 2.75 9.87
N THR A 372 7.60 2.89 10.69
CA THR A 372 7.52 3.95 11.69
C THR A 372 8.15 3.51 13.02
N LEU A 373 7.98 2.24 13.41
CA LEU A 373 8.48 1.69 14.69
C LEU A 373 9.98 1.39 14.72
N PHE A 374 10.57 1.11 13.57
CA PHE A 374 12.00 0.86 13.38
C PHE A 374 12.64 2.01 12.60
#